data_AF-A0A7C8DUH9-F1
#
_entry.id   AF-A0A7C8DUH9-F1
#
_cell.length_a   1.000
_cell.length_b   1.000
_cell.length_c   1.000
_cell.angle_alpha   90.00
_cell.angle_beta   90.00
_cell.angle_gamma   90.00
#
_symmetry.space_group_name_H-M   'P 1'
#
loop_
_entity.id
_entity.type
_entity.pdbx_description
1 polymer ?
#
loop_
_entity_poly.entity_id
_entity_poly.type
_entity_poly.pdbx_seq_one_letter_code
_entity_poly.pdbx_strand_id
1 'polypeptide(L)'
;AIHLFGGICPIARCSKSLLNGPCGGSDHGKCEISKEVDCVWDMIVRKMMEQDRLGELLAFKPPKSWITARDGGPRKMIREELVK
;
A
#
# COMPACT_ATOMS: atom_id res chain seq x y z
N ALA A 1 0.12 -1.59 8.70
CA ALA A 1 -0.14 -1.76 7.25
C ALA A 1 1.15 -1.71 6.42
N ILE A 2 2.04 -0.73 6.64
CA ILE A 2 3.29 -0.60 5.85
C ILE A 2 4.21 -1.84 5.97
N HIS A 3 4.19 -2.54 7.11
CA HIS A 3 4.94 -3.80 7.33
C HIS A 3 4.52 -4.96 6.39
N LEU A 4 3.31 -4.89 5.81
CA LEU A 4 2.80 -5.90 4.87
C LEU A 4 3.41 -5.78 3.46
N PHE A 5 4.07 -4.65 3.18
CA PHE A 5 4.59 -4.29 1.86
C PHE A 5 6.09 -3.96 1.93
N GLY A 6 6.84 -4.68 2.78
CA GLY A 6 8.29 -4.49 2.89
C GLY A 6 8.72 -3.10 3.41
N GLY A 7 7.87 -2.39 4.15
CA GLY A 7 8.21 -1.04 4.63
C GLY A 7 7.84 0.09 3.66
N ILE A 8 7.20 -0.22 2.53
CA ILE A 8 6.82 0.75 1.50
C ILE A 8 5.31 0.97 1.54
N CYS A 9 4.86 2.24 1.50
CA CYS A 9 3.43 2.53 1.45
C CYS A 9 2.93 2.55 0.00
N PRO A 10 2.10 1.58 -0.44
CA PRO A 10 1.65 1.52 -1.83
C PRO A 10 0.67 2.64 -2.17
N ILE A 11 -0.14 3.11 -1.21
CA ILE A 11 -1.10 4.21 -1.43
C ILE A 11 -0.39 5.54 -1.67
N ALA A 12 0.63 5.85 -0.86
CA ALA A 12 1.28 7.16 -0.87
C ALA A 12 2.32 7.29 -1.99
N ARG A 13 2.99 6.20 -2.37
CA ARG A 13 4.05 6.24 -3.39
C ARG A 13 3.60 5.80 -4.78
N CYS A 14 2.56 4.96 -4.90
CA CYS A 14 2.07 4.58 -6.22
C CYS A 14 1.31 5.76 -6.85
N SER A 15 1.59 6.06 -8.11
CA SER A 15 0.89 7.10 -8.88
C SER A 15 -0.61 6.89 -8.98
N LYS A 16 -1.10 5.67 -8.76
CA LYS A 16 -2.52 5.30 -8.77
C LYS A 16 -3.10 5.03 -7.37
N SER A 17 -2.30 5.18 -6.32
CA SER A 17 -2.70 4.92 -4.92
C SER A 17 -3.32 3.53 -4.67
N LEU A 18 -2.91 2.52 -5.43
CA LEU A 18 -3.43 1.15 -5.31
C LEU A 18 -2.96 0.47 -4.02
N LEU A 19 -3.87 -0.28 -3.37
CA LEU A 19 -3.58 -1.01 -2.13
C LEU A 19 -3.57 -2.53 -2.31
N ASN A 20 -4.44 -3.07 -3.17
CA ASN A 20 -4.74 -4.51 -3.25
C ASN A 20 -4.04 -5.21 -4.42
N GLY A 21 -2.93 -4.65 -4.90
CA GLY A 21 -2.13 -5.26 -5.97
C GLY A 21 -1.65 -4.26 -7.03
N PRO A 22 -0.76 -4.72 -7.93
CA PRO A 22 -0.25 -3.93 -9.04
C PRO A 22 -1.35 -3.64 -10.07
N CYS A 23 -1.17 -2.57 -10.84
CA CYS A 23 -2.06 -2.20 -11.96
C CYS A 23 -1.79 -2.98 -13.26
N GLY A 24 -0.72 -3.75 -13.33
CA GLY A 24 -0.31 -4.48 -14.54
C GLY A 24 0.50 -3.65 -15.55
N GLY A 25 0.50 -2.32 -15.50
CA GLY A 25 1.32 -1.48 -16.39
C GLY A 25 2.75 -1.21 -15.90
N SER A 26 3.31 -2.10 -15.10
CA SER A 26 4.74 -2.01 -14.77
C SER A 26 5.55 -2.52 -15.96
N ASP A 27 6.53 -1.75 -16.43
CA ASP A 27 7.42 -2.15 -17.53
C ASP A 27 8.88 -2.06 -17.07
N HIS A 28 9.60 -3.18 -17.05
CA HIS A 28 11.00 -3.27 -16.60
C HIS A 28 11.31 -2.51 -15.29
N GLY A 29 10.39 -2.55 -14.31
CA GLY A 29 10.51 -1.86 -13.02
C GLY A 29 10.10 -0.38 -13.02
N LYS A 30 9.67 0.16 -14.16
CA LYS A 30 9.15 1.52 -14.32
C LYS A 30 7.63 1.54 -14.39
N CYS A 31 7.04 2.67 -14.01
CA CYS A 31 5.60 2.89 -14.01
C CYS A 31 5.11 3.31 -15.41
N GLU A 32 3.92 2.89 -15.83
CA GLU A 32 3.34 3.27 -17.14
C GLU A 32 3.21 4.78 -17.36
N ILE A 33 3.19 5.58 -16.29
CA ILE A 33 3.03 7.03 -16.41
C ILE A 33 4.27 7.73 -16.99
N SER A 34 5.46 7.15 -16.78
CA SER A 34 6.73 7.69 -17.25
C SER A 34 7.86 6.69 -16.97
N LYS A 35 8.79 6.58 -17.92
CA LYS A 35 10.01 5.76 -17.79
C LYS A 35 10.96 6.24 -16.69
N GLU A 36 10.78 7.47 -16.21
CA GLU A 36 11.58 8.03 -15.12
C GLU A 36 11.05 7.63 -13.74
N VAL A 37 9.78 7.20 -13.65
CA VAL A 37 9.13 6.89 -12.39
C VAL A 37 9.25 5.40 -12.08
N ASP A 38 9.83 5.08 -10.93
CA ASP A 38 9.92 3.70 -10.46
C ASP A 38 8.53 3.14 -10.08
N CYS A 39 8.26 1.91 -10.49
CA CYS A 39 7.04 1.22 -10.11
C CYS A 39 7.15 0.74 -8.66
N VAL A 40 6.36 1.35 -7.78
CA VAL A 40 6.32 1.00 -6.36
C VAL A 40 5.96 -0.47 -6.11
N TRP A 41 5.08 -1.05 -6.93
CA TRP A 41 4.71 -2.45 -6.78
C TRP A 41 5.84 -3.41 -7.18
N ASP A 42 6.62 -3.07 -8.20
CA ASP A 42 7.83 -3.83 -8.55
C ASP A 42 8.85 -3.80 -7.39
N MET A 43 9.05 -2.62 -6.80
CA MET A 43 9.90 -2.47 -5.60
C MET A 43 9.41 -3.29 -4.40
N ILE A 44 8.09 -3.28 -4.14
CA ILE A 44 7.47 -4.07 -3.06
C ILE A 44 7.69 -5.56 -3.31
N VAL A 45 7.41 -6.05 -4.52
CA VAL A 45 7.56 -7.47 -4.86
C VAL A 45 9.01 -7.92 -4.71
N ARG A 46 9.97 -7.18 -5.28
CA ARG A 46 11.41 -7.49 -5.14
C ARG A 46 11.83 -7.57 -3.68
N LYS A 47 11.45 -6.58 -2.87
CA LYS A 47 11.79 -6.56 -1.45
C LYS A 47 11.14 -7.70 -0.66
N MET A 48 9.91 -8.07 -0.99
CA MET A 48 9.23 -9.19 -0.34
C MET A 48 9.81 -10.55 -0.79
N MET A 49 10.31 -10.66 -2.03
CA MET A 49 11.06 -11.83 -2.50
C MET A 49 12.40 -11.97 -1.76
N GLU A 50 13.15 -10.87 -1.59
CA GLU A 50 14.39 -10.85 -0.80
C GLU A 50 14.18 -11.27 0.65
N GLN A 51 12.98 -11.04 1.19
CA GLN A 51 12.61 -11.42 2.56
C GLN A 51 11.97 -12.81 2.66
N ASP A 52 11.83 -13.54 1.55
CA ASP A 52 11.09 -14.82 1.47
C ASP A 52 9.61 -14.71 1.97
N ARG A 53 9.01 -13.54 1.81
CA ARG A 53 7.65 -13.20 2.28
C ARG A 53 6.64 -13.01 1.14
N LEU A 54 6.97 -13.44 -0.06
CA LEU A 54 6.13 -13.25 -1.25
C LEU A 54 4.69 -13.79 -1.06
N GLY A 55 4.54 -14.89 -0.32
CA GLY A 55 3.23 -15.48 -0.02
C GLY A 55 2.26 -14.54 0.69
N GLU A 56 2.76 -13.56 1.46
CA GLU A 56 1.90 -12.57 2.13
C GLU A 56 1.19 -11.63 1.14
N LEU A 57 1.80 -11.37 -0.02
CA LEU A 57 1.21 -10.53 -1.08
C LEU A 57 0.13 -11.28 -1.86
N LEU A 58 0.21 -12.61 -1.91
CA LEU A 58 -0.79 -13.47 -2.58
C LEU A 58 -2.00 -13.75 -1.70
N ALA A 59 -1.87 -13.57 -0.39
CA ALA A 59 -2.96 -13.76 0.55
C ALA A 59 -4.10 -12.76 0.27
N PHE A 60 -5.33 -13.25 0.25
CA PHE A 60 -6.52 -12.41 0.10
C PHE A 60 -6.55 -11.32 1.18
N LYS A 61 -6.71 -10.07 0.75
CA LYS A 61 -6.95 -8.92 1.64
C LYS A 61 -8.32 -8.33 1.31
N PRO A 62 -9.22 -8.19 2.31
CA PRO A 62 -10.51 -7.58 2.07
C PRO A 62 -10.34 -6.11 1.63
N PRO A 63 -11.26 -5.56 0.83
CA PRO A 63 -11.26 -4.14 0.48
C PRO A 63 -11.22 -3.27 1.74
N LYS A 64 -10.28 -2.33 1.78
CA LYS A 64 -10.21 -1.35 2.86
C LYS A 64 -11.44 -0.46 2.82
N SER A 65 -12.08 -0.23 3.96
CA SER A 65 -13.13 0.80 4.08
C SER A 65 -12.51 2.20 3.95
N TRP A 66 -13.00 2.98 2.98
CA TRP A 66 -12.54 4.34 2.68
C TRP A 66 -13.43 5.43 3.26
N ILE A 67 -14.46 5.06 4.03
CA ILE A 67 -15.49 5.99 4.56
C ILE A 67 -14.86 7.18 5.30
N THR A 68 -13.71 6.99 5.96
CA THR A 68 -13.04 8.01 6.78
C THR A 68 -11.76 8.58 6.15
N ALA A 69 -11.50 8.37 4.85
CA ALA A 69 -10.14 8.48 4.30
C ALA A 69 -9.72 9.83 3.71
N ARG A 70 -10.65 10.74 3.37
CA ARG A 70 -10.32 12.01 2.71
C ARG A 70 -10.77 13.25 3.48
N ASP A 71 -12.01 13.30 3.95
CA ASP A 71 -12.62 14.57 4.42
C ASP A 71 -13.06 14.55 5.89
N GLY A 72 -12.70 13.51 6.65
CA GLY A 72 -13.17 13.31 8.03
C GLY A 72 -12.40 14.05 9.13
N GLY A 73 -11.41 14.89 8.78
CA GLY A 73 -10.50 15.52 9.74
C GLY A 73 -9.57 14.52 10.44
N PRO A 74 -8.76 14.98 11.42
CA PRO A 74 -7.90 14.09 12.21
C PRO A 74 -8.71 12.99 12.89
N ARG A 75 -8.27 11.73 12.77
CA ARG A 75 -8.92 10.60 13.44
C ARG A 75 -8.96 10.85 14.95
N LYS A 76 -10.17 11.01 15.51
CA LYS A 76 -10.37 11.11 16.95
C LYS A 76 -10.50 9.70 17.53
N MET A 77 -9.63 9.34 18.45
CA MET A 77 -9.76 8.10 19.24
C MET A 77 -10.23 8.50 20.64
N ILE A 78 -11.50 8.25 20.94
CA ILE A 78 -12.05 8.47 22.28
C ILE A 78 -11.87 7.16 23.05
N ARG A 79 -11.16 7.21 24.17
CA ARG A 79 -11.07 6.10 25.12
C ARG A 79 -12.04 6.40 26.25
N GLU A 80 -13.26 5.86 26.15
CA GLU A 80 -14.35 6.12 27.11
C GLU A 80 -13.95 5.82 28.56
N GLU A 81 -13.07 4.85 28.77
CA GLU A 81 -12.56 4.46 30.09
C GLU A 81 -11.66 5.49 30.76
N LEU A 82 -11.14 6.46 30.00
CA LEU A 82 -10.31 7.57 30.50
C LEU A 82 -11.10 8.87 30.66
N VAL A 83 -12.40 8.86 30.33
CA VAL A 83 -13.29 10.04 30.36
C VAL A 83 -14.12 10.08 31.65
N LYS A 84 -13.98 9.09 32.53
CA LYS A 84 -14.64 9.02 33.83
C LYS A 84 -13.73 9.49 34.96
#